data_AF-A0A8T6NXR7-F1
#
_entry.id   AF-A0A8T6NXR7-F1
#
_cell.length_a   1.000
_cell.length_b   1.000
_cell.length_c   1.000
_cell.angle_alpha   90.00
_cell.angle_beta   90.00
_cell.angle_gamma   90.00
#
_symmetry.space_group_name_H-M   'P 1'
#
loop_
_entity.id
_entity.type
_entity.pdbx_description
1 polymer ?
#
loop_
_entity_poly.entity_id
_entity_poly.type
_entity_poly.pdbx_seq_one_letter_code
_entity_poly.pdbx_strand_id
1 'polypeptide(L)'
;MLDKLRETDLVEESDDTIREIENPASPLVMLLSILMFITSASLIPYAIITGFIAQGIPISAIGIPYALYLAVVSGVGVVSAMAAWYRRAWALPVYVGVALVHQAVLLLDGSWNVVVLLIPALVIALGITQKDELTL
;
A
#
# COMPACT_ATOMS: atom_id res chain seq x y z
N MET A 1 1.62 1.65 47.00
CA MET A 1 0.60 0.88 46.24
C MET A 1 0.54 1.36 44.80
N LEU A 2 0.45 2.67 44.54
CA LEU A 2 0.47 3.23 43.19
C LEU A 2 1.78 2.97 42.41
N ASP A 3 2.94 3.05 43.08
CA ASP A 3 4.23 2.74 42.40
C ASP A 3 4.31 1.30 41.88
N LYS A 4 3.78 0.33 42.63
CA LYS A 4 3.77 -1.07 42.20
C LYS A 4 2.86 -1.31 41.00
N LEU A 5 1.73 -0.59 40.92
CA LEU A 5 0.81 -0.68 39.77
C LEU A 5 1.44 -0.08 38.52
N ARG A 6 2.15 1.05 38.67
CA ARG A 6 2.89 1.67 37.56
C ARG A 6 4.02 0.79 37.04
N GLU A 7 4.72 0.11 37.94
CA GLU A 7 5.82 -0.79 37.58
C GLU A 7 5.31 -2.03 36.83
N THR A 8 4.16 -2.59 37.24
CA THR A 8 3.53 -3.70 36.51
C THR A 8 3.05 -3.29 35.12
N ASP A 9 2.40 -2.13 34.99
CA ASP A 9 1.92 -1.63 33.69
C ASP A 9 3.07 -1.39 32.71
N LEU A 10 4.18 -0.81 33.18
CA LEU A 10 5.36 -0.57 32.34
C LEU A 10 6.06 -1.88 31.92
N VAL A 11 6.04 -2.89 32.79
CA VAL A 11 6.60 -4.21 32.47
C VAL A 11 5.72 -4.92 31.44
N GLU A 12 4.40 -4.87 31.58
CA GLU A 12 3.44 -5.45 30.63
C GLU A 12 3.55 -4.77 29.25
N GLU A 13 3.59 -3.43 29.21
CA GLU A 13 3.76 -2.66 27.96
C GLU A 13 5.12 -2.97 27.29
N SER A 14 6.19 -3.15 28.08
CA SER A 14 7.50 -3.52 27.54
C SER A 14 7.56 -4.96 27.01
N ASP A 15 6.91 -5.91 27.68
CA ASP A 15 6.88 -7.33 27.28
C ASP A 15 6.06 -7.51 26.01
N ASP A 16 4.93 -6.82 25.89
CA ASP A 16 4.11 -6.80 24.67
C ASP A 16 4.86 -6.20 23.48
N THR A 17 5.58 -5.08 23.70
CA THR A 17 6.41 -4.47 22.64
C THR A 17 7.54 -5.41 22.19
N ILE A 18 8.17 -6.12 23.12
CA ILE A 18 9.24 -7.09 22.78
C ILE A 18 8.68 -8.30 22.04
N ARG A 19 7.50 -8.81 22.43
CA ARG A 19 6.84 -9.92 21.72
C ARG A 19 6.40 -9.55 20.31
N GLU A 20 5.99 -8.30 20.09
CA GLU A 20 5.67 -7.78 18.76
C GLU A 20 6.91 -7.73 17.86
N ILE A 21 8.09 -7.43 18.41
CA ILE A 21 9.38 -7.46 17.70
C ILE A 21 9.86 -8.91 17.45
N GLU A 22 9.63 -9.81 18.40
CA GLU A 22 10.10 -11.21 18.34
C GLU A 22 9.25 -12.10 17.43
N ASN A 23 8.05 -11.66 17.02
CA ASN A 23 7.21 -12.35 16.05
C ASN A 23 7.45 -11.80 14.62
N PRO A 24 8.43 -12.32 13.86
CA PRO A 24 8.70 -11.84 12.52
C PRO A 24 7.42 -11.94 11.68
N ALA A 25 7.17 -10.90 10.87
CA ALA A 25 6.12 -10.93 9.86
C ALA A 25 6.18 -12.26 9.10
N SER A 26 5.03 -12.91 8.92
CA SER A 26 5.00 -14.11 8.09
C SER A 26 5.62 -13.76 6.73
N PRO A 27 6.35 -14.70 6.10
CA PRO A 27 6.94 -14.43 4.79
C PRO A 27 5.91 -13.93 3.75
N LEU A 28 4.64 -14.29 3.93
CA LEU A 28 3.53 -13.89 3.07
C LEU A 28 3.09 -12.43 3.28
N VAL A 29 3.00 -11.94 4.53
CA VAL A 29 2.71 -10.52 4.80
C VAL A 29 3.85 -9.62 4.33
N MET A 30 5.10 -10.08 4.46
CA MET A 30 6.26 -9.36 3.93
C MET A 30 6.20 -9.29 2.39
N LEU A 31 5.92 -10.42 1.72
CA LEU A 31 5.74 -10.46 0.27
C LEU A 31 4.60 -9.54 -0.19
N LEU A 32 3.45 -9.59 0.49
CA LEU A 32 2.31 -8.72 0.23
C LEU A 32 2.70 -7.24 0.29
N SER A 33 3.38 -6.85 1.36
CA SER A 33 3.82 -5.47 1.58
C SER A 33 4.77 -4.98 0.49
N ILE A 34 5.71 -5.84 0.06
CA ILE A 34 6.63 -5.53 -1.04
C ILE A 34 5.88 -5.37 -2.36
N LEU A 35 4.92 -6.26 -2.66
CA LEU A 35 4.10 -6.16 -3.89
C LEU A 35 3.25 -4.89 -3.90
N MET A 36 2.63 -4.55 -2.76
CA MET A 36 1.87 -3.30 -2.60
C MET A 36 2.78 -2.08 -2.83
N PHE A 37 3.98 -2.10 -2.26
CA PHE A 37 4.96 -1.02 -2.42
C PHE A 37 5.40 -0.85 -3.87
N ILE A 38 5.82 -1.93 -4.54
CA ILE A 38 6.27 -1.89 -5.95
C ILE A 38 5.15 -1.36 -6.85
N THR A 39 3.92 -1.84 -6.65
CA THR A 39 2.77 -1.40 -7.45
C THR A 39 2.49 0.10 -7.24
N SER A 40 2.58 0.58 -6.00
CA SER A 40 2.29 1.97 -5.66
C SER A 40 3.41 2.92 -6.12
N ALA A 41 4.66 2.50 -5.97
CA ALA A 41 5.83 3.29 -6.35
C ALA A 41 6.02 3.36 -7.88
N SER A 42 5.58 2.34 -8.62
CA SER A 42 5.71 2.30 -10.08
C SER A 42 4.70 3.17 -10.84
N LEU A 43 3.65 3.67 -10.17
CA LEU A 43 2.65 4.58 -10.77
C LEU A 43 3.27 5.83 -11.40
N ILE A 44 4.22 6.47 -10.69
CA ILE A 44 4.86 7.71 -11.16
C ILE A 44 5.80 7.41 -12.36
N PRO A 45 6.76 6.47 -12.28
CA PRO A 45 7.58 6.09 -13.44
C PRO A 45 6.76 5.66 -14.64
N TYR A 46 5.68 4.89 -14.44
CA TYR A 46 4.81 4.45 -15.52
C TYR A 46 4.18 5.64 -16.24
N ALA A 47 3.58 6.58 -15.50
CA ALA A 47 2.98 7.78 -16.08
C ALA A 47 4.00 8.65 -16.83
N ILE A 48 5.24 8.73 -16.35
CA ILE A 48 6.34 9.41 -17.02
C ILE A 48 6.67 8.71 -18.34
N ILE A 49 6.86 7.39 -18.33
CA ILE A 49 7.23 6.63 -19.53
C ILE A 49 6.12 6.70 -20.59
N THR A 50 4.86 6.49 -20.20
CA THR A 50 3.73 6.50 -21.15
C THR A 50 3.42 7.91 -21.65
N GLY A 51 3.50 8.93 -20.79
CA GLY A 51 3.30 10.33 -21.19
C GLY A 51 4.41 10.86 -22.11
N PHE A 52 5.69 10.71 -21.72
CA PHE A 52 6.82 11.29 -22.46
C PHE A 52 7.25 10.46 -23.66
N ILE A 53 7.43 9.16 -23.48
CA ILE A 53 8.08 8.32 -24.49
C ILE A 53 7.06 7.79 -25.49
N ALA A 54 5.88 7.37 -25.02
CA ALA A 54 4.90 6.75 -25.90
C ALA A 54 4.00 7.78 -26.62
N GLN A 55 3.67 8.89 -25.96
CA GLN A 55 2.74 9.89 -26.51
C GLN A 55 3.40 11.22 -26.90
N GLY A 56 4.69 11.44 -26.55
CA GLY A 56 5.41 12.67 -26.88
C GLY A 56 4.86 13.92 -26.17
N ILE A 57 4.08 13.75 -25.10
CA ILE A 57 3.44 14.84 -24.37
C ILE A 57 4.48 15.46 -23.42
N PRO A 58 4.78 16.78 -23.49
CA PRO A 58 5.78 17.42 -22.63
C PRO A 58 5.32 17.49 -21.17
N ILE A 59 6.26 17.55 -20.20
CA ILE A 59 5.92 17.48 -18.75
C ILE A 59 4.99 18.64 -18.38
N SER A 60 5.14 19.78 -19.06
CA SER A 60 4.30 20.96 -18.93
C SER A 60 2.85 20.78 -19.38
N ALA A 61 2.54 19.76 -20.18
CA ALA A 61 1.18 19.41 -20.60
C ALA A 61 0.51 18.43 -19.63
N ILE A 62 1.26 17.83 -18.69
CA ILE A 62 0.66 17.19 -17.52
C ILE A 62 0.06 18.31 -16.67
N GLY A 63 -1.25 18.48 -16.76
CA GLY A 63 -1.95 19.41 -15.89
C GLY A 63 -1.64 19.11 -14.42
N ILE A 64 -1.47 20.16 -13.62
CA ILE A 64 -1.31 20.09 -12.15
C ILE A 64 -2.30 19.08 -11.50
N PRO A 65 -3.58 18.97 -11.93
CA PRO A 65 -4.51 18.00 -11.35
C PRO A 65 -4.07 16.54 -11.51
N TYR A 66 -3.49 16.16 -12.65
CA TYR A 66 -3.06 14.78 -12.90
C TYR A 66 -1.79 14.42 -12.13
N ALA A 67 -0.82 15.34 -12.08
CA ALA A 67 0.39 15.15 -11.28
C ALA A 67 0.07 15.02 -9.78
N LEU A 68 -0.84 15.86 -9.27
CA LEU A 68 -1.29 15.79 -7.88
C LEU A 68 -2.04 14.50 -7.60
N TYR A 69 -2.93 14.08 -8.51
CA TYR A 69 -3.62 12.78 -8.42
C TYR A 69 -2.62 11.62 -8.31
N LEU A 70 -1.61 11.56 -9.18
CA LEU A 70 -0.61 10.49 -9.15
C LEU A 70 0.21 10.50 -7.87
N ALA A 71 0.60 11.68 -7.38
CA ALA A 71 1.32 11.82 -6.13
C ALA A 71 0.49 11.33 -4.93
N VAL A 72 -0.79 11.68 -4.88
CA VAL A 72 -1.71 11.25 -3.82
C VAL A 72 -1.94 9.74 -3.87
N VAL A 73 -2.29 9.19 -5.04
CA VAL A 73 -2.55 7.74 -5.20
C VAL A 73 -1.31 6.92 -4.90
N SER A 74 -0.14 7.32 -5.41
CA SER A 74 1.13 6.66 -5.13
C SER A 74 1.50 6.76 -3.65
N GLY A 75 1.35 7.94 -3.04
CA GLY A 75 1.64 8.17 -1.63
C GLY A 75 0.75 7.34 -0.71
N VAL A 76 -0.57 7.35 -0.92
CA VAL A 76 -1.52 6.54 -0.14
C VAL A 76 -1.25 5.05 -0.35
N GLY A 77 -0.89 4.62 -1.56
CA GLY A 77 -0.48 3.25 -1.85
C GLY A 77 0.76 2.83 -1.07
N VAL A 78 1.80 3.67 -1.02
CA VAL A 78 3.00 3.41 -0.20
C VAL A 78 2.68 3.38 1.29
N VAL A 79 1.85 4.30 1.78
CA VAL A 79 1.38 4.29 3.18
C VAL A 79 0.63 2.99 3.49
N SER A 80 -0.19 2.49 2.57
CA SER A 80 -0.89 1.21 2.74
C SER A 80 0.07 0.02 2.77
N ALA A 81 1.15 0.04 1.99
CA ALA A 81 2.19 -0.99 2.03
C ALA A 81 2.94 -0.99 3.36
N MET A 82 3.27 0.20 3.88
CA MET A 82 3.90 0.34 5.19
C MET A 82 2.96 -0.07 6.32
N ALA A 83 1.67 0.21 6.19
CA ALA A 83 0.66 -0.27 7.13
C ALA A 83 0.52 -1.79 7.12
N ALA A 84 0.63 -2.44 5.95
CA ALA A 84 0.65 -3.90 5.84
C ALA A 84 1.90 -4.51 6.49
N TRP A 85 3.05 -3.83 6.38
CA TRP A 85 4.29 -4.22 7.05
C TRP A 85 4.12 -4.23 8.58
N TYR A 86 3.41 -3.24 9.12
CA TYR A 86 3.02 -3.16 10.54
C TYR A 86 1.68 -3.86 10.84
N ARG A 87 1.26 -4.82 10.00
CA ARG A 87 0.07 -5.66 10.20
C ARG A 87 -1.21 -4.89 10.54
N ARG A 88 -1.42 -3.70 9.97
CA ARG A 88 -2.60 -2.89 10.26
C ARG A 88 -3.82 -3.35 9.45
N ALA A 89 -4.95 -3.53 10.14
CA ALA A 89 -6.21 -4.02 9.53
C ALA A 89 -6.75 -3.13 8.41
N TRP A 90 -6.40 -1.84 8.43
CA TRP A 90 -6.84 -0.88 7.42
C TRP A 90 -5.95 -0.87 6.17
N ALA A 91 -4.80 -1.56 6.16
CA ALA A 91 -3.86 -1.55 5.05
C ALA A 91 -4.46 -2.06 3.74
N LEU A 92 -5.07 -3.25 3.79
CA LEU A 92 -5.69 -3.88 2.63
C LEU A 92 -6.88 -3.10 2.05
N PRO A 93 -7.89 -2.65 2.83
CA PRO A 93 -9.00 -1.90 2.27
C PRO A 93 -8.57 -0.55 1.69
N VAL A 94 -7.56 0.12 2.27
CA VAL A 94 -7.01 1.36 1.68
C VAL A 94 -6.34 1.07 0.34
N TYR A 95 -5.51 0.04 0.25
CA TYR A 95 -4.90 -0.36 -1.02
C TYR A 95 -5.94 -0.72 -2.09
N VAL A 96 -6.96 -1.50 -1.72
CA VAL A 96 -8.07 -1.84 -2.63
C VAL A 96 -8.75 -0.58 -3.15
N GLY A 97 -9.06 0.38 -2.26
CA GLY A 97 -9.68 1.65 -2.65
C GLY A 97 -8.82 2.43 -3.64
N VAL A 98 -7.51 2.56 -3.36
CA VAL A 98 -6.54 3.21 -4.25
C VAL A 98 -6.46 2.51 -5.60
N ALA A 99 -6.37 1.18 -5.60
CA ALA A 99 -6.31 0.37 -6.81
C ALA A 99 -7.58 0.55 -7.66
N LEU A 100 -8.76 0.52 -7.06
CA LEU A 100 -10.03 0.73 -7.77
C LEU A 100 -10.14 2.13 -8.37
N VAL A 101 -9.77 3.16 -7.61
CA VAL A 101 -9.73 4.55 -8.14
C VAL A 101 -8.76 4.63 -9.31
N HIS A 102 -7.59 3.98 -9.23
CA HIS A 102 -6.63 3.97 -10.33
C HIS A 102 -7.15 3.24 -11.57
N GLN A 103 -7.79 2.08 -11.40
CA GLN A 103 -8.42 1.35 -12.51
C GLN A 103 -9.53 2.17 -13.18
N ALA A 104 -10.33 2.90 -12.40
CA ALA A 104 -11.35 3.79 -12.94
C ALA A 104 -10.73 4.91 -13.79
N VAL A 105 -9.62 5.51 -13.33
CA VAL A 105 -8.90 6.54 -14.10
C VAL A 105 -8.33 5.97 -15.40
N LEU A 106 -7.68 4.80 -15.36
CA LEU A 106 -7.19 4.14 -16.58
C LEU A 106 -8.32 3.85 -17.58
N LEU A 107 -9.52 3.52 -17.08
CA LEU A 107 -10.69 3.25 -17.91
C LEU A 107 -11.21 4.53 -18.58
N LEU A 108 -11.22 5.66 -17.86
CA LEU A 108 -11.59 6.96 -18.40
C LEU A 108 -10.57 7.51 -19.40
N ASP A 109 -9.29 7.21 -19.19
CA ASP A 109 -8.18 7.61 -20.07
C ASP A 109 -8.06 6.74 -21.33
N GLY A 110 -8.82 5.62 -21.41
CA GLY A 110 -8.73 4.67 -22.52
C GLY A 110 -7.46 3.80 -22.51
N SER A 111 -6.59 3.99 -21.52
CA SER A 111 -5.35 3.24 -21.31
C SER A 111 -5.56 1.90 -20.58
N TRP A 112 -6.81 1.58 -20.22
CA TRP A 112 -7.15 0.36 -19.49
C TRP A 112 -6.99 -0.91 -20.32
N ASN A 113 -6.45 -1.96 -19.69
CA ASN A 113 -6.44 -3.30 -20.23
C ASN A 113 -6.55 -4.35 -19.11
N VAL A 114 -6.99 -5.55 -19.45
CA VAL A 114 -7.21 -6.64 -18.48
C VAL A 114 -5.92 -7.06 -17.77
N VAL A 115 -4.77 -6.89 -18.42
CA VAL A 115 -3.45 -7.27 -17.88
C VAL A 115 -3.08 -6.36 -16.70
N VAL A 116 -3.46 -5.08 -16.73
CA VAL A 116 -3.22 -4.14 -15.61
C VAL A 116 -3.99 -4.54 -14.35
N LEU A 117 -5.04 -5.37 -14.47
CA LEU A 117 -5.81 -5.86 -13.32
C LEU A 117 -5.14 -7.03 -12.59
N LEU A 118 -4.21 -7.74 -13.25
CA LEU A 118 -3.63 -8.98 -12.71
C LEU A 118 -2.82 -8.72 -11.43
N ILE A 119 -2.00 -7.67 -11.41
CA ILE A 119 -1.17 -7.35 -10.24
C ILE A 119 -2.04 -6.92 -9.05
N PRO A 120 -2.97 -5.95 -9.17
CA PRO A 120 -3.90 -5.62 -8.09
C PRO A 120 -4.72 -6.83 -7.64
N ALA A 121 -5.21 -7.67 -8.56
CA ALA A 121 -5.98 -8.87 -8.20
C ALA A 121 -5.15 -9.87 -7.40
N LEU A 122 -3.88 -10.08 -7.76
CA LEU A 122 -2.96 -10.93 -7.01
C LEU A 122 -2.73 -10.41 -5.58
N VAL A 123 -2.48 -9.10 -5.45
CA VAL A 123 -2.30 -8.46 -4.14
C VAL A 123 -3.56 -8.60 -3.28
N ILE A 124 -4.75 -8.41 -3.86
CA ILE A 124 -6.02 -8.57 -3.15
C ILE A 124 -6.24 -10.02 -2.74
N ALA A 125 -5.95 -10.99 -3.62
CA ALA A 125 -6.08 -12.41 -3.31
C ALA A 125 -5.18 -12.82 -2.14
N LEU A 126 -3.91 -12.38 -2.15
CA LEU A 126 -2.96 -12.63 -1.06
C LEU A 126 -3.39 -11.90 0.23
N GLY A 127 -3.89 -10.67 0.12
CA GLY A 127 -4.36 -9.93 1.28
C GLY A 127 -5.56 -10.60 1.97
N ILE A 128 -6.48 -11.19 1.19
CA ILE A 128 -7.63 -11.92 1.73
C ILE A 128 -7.17 -13.19 2.46
N THR A 129 -6.18 -13.93 1.94
CA THR A 129 -5.67 -15.13 2.61
C THR A 129 -4.87 -14.82 3.87
N GLN A 130 -4.31 -13.61 3.99
CA GLN A 130 -3.55 -13.15 5.15
C GLN A 130 -4.34 -12.21 6.06
N LYS A 131 -5.66 -12.12 5.89
CA LYS A 131 -6.51 -11.15 6.60
C LYS A 131 -6.38 -11.25 8.11
N ASP A 132 -6.34 -12.46 8.66
CA ASP A 132 -6.27 -12.67 10.11
C ASP A 132 -4.95 -12.12 10.69
N GLU A 133 -3.85 -12.24 9.95
CA GLU A 133 -2.55 -11.71 10.35
C GLU A 133 -2.46 -10.18 10.27
N LEU A 134 -3.25 -9.56 9.40
CA LEU A 134 -3.38 -8.11 9.30
C LEU A 134 -4.32 -7.51 10.35
N THR A 135 -4.98 -8.33 11.18
CA THR A 135 -5.89 -7.87 12.23
C THR A 135 -5.35 -8.06 13.65
N LEU A 136 -4.15 -8.64 13.78
CA LEU A 136 -3.40 -8.80 15.03
C LEU A 136 -2.70 -7.49 15.40
#